data_AF-K1SBQ0-F1
#
_entry.id   AF-K1SBQ0-F1
#
_cell.length_a   1.000
_cell.length_b   1.000
_cell.length_c   1.000
_cell.angle_alpha   90.00
_cell.angle_beta   90.00
_cell.angle_gamma   90.00
#
_symmetry.space_group_name_H-M   'P 1'
#
loop_
_entity.id
_entity.type
_entity.pdbx_description
1 polymer ?
#
loop_
_entity_poly.entity_id
_entity_poly.type
_entity_poly.pdbx_seq_one_letter_code
_entity_poly.pdbx_strand_id
1 'polypeptide(L)'
;VHPATCTEDEYSVRICSVCNHKDVVTKEGTKLGHSYTKTVVAPTCTEQGYTIYKCETCGDTKTSRFCKCKRSRFFKQRYNFV
;
A
#
# COMPACT_ATOMS: atom_id res chain seq x y z
N VAL A 1 6.54 25.06 -7.82
CA VAL A 1 7.04 23.70 -8.14
C VAL A 1 6.34 22.74 -7.21
N HIS A 2 5.86 21.61 -7.73
CA HIS A 2 5.26 20.55 -6.93
C HIS A 2 6.30 19.44 -6.75
N PRO A 3 6.69 19.15 -5.50
CA PRO A 3 7.72 18.15 -5.23
C PRO A 3 7.23 16.75 -5.62
N ALA A 4 8.15 15.87 -5.98
CA ALA A 4 7.84 14.47 -6.24
C ALA A 4 7.21 13.80 -5.01
N THR A 5 6.27 12.89 -5.25
CA THR A 5 5.66 12.06 -4.22
C THR A 5 6.06 10.59 -4.41
N CYS A 6 5.46 9.69 -3.61
CA CYS A 6 5.69 8.26 -3.78
C CYS A 6 5.00 7.67 -5.02
N THR A 7 4.00 8.37 -5.57
CA THR A 7 3.18 7.91 -6.70
C THR A 7 3.27 8.80 -7.93
N GLU A 8 3.63 10.07 -7.75
CA GLU A 8 3.68 11.06 -8.82
C GLU A 8 5.08 11.67 -8.93
N ASP A 9 5.51 11.92 -10.15
CA ASP A 9 6.77 12.61 -10.43
C ASP A 9 6.66 14.11 -10.11
N GLU A 10 7.82 14.74 -9.85
CA GLU A 10 7.94 16.19 -9.69
C GLU A 10 7.42 16.91 -10.93
N TYR A 11 6.63 17.96 -10.73
CA TYR A 11 6.18 18.79 -11.84
C TYR A 11 6.21 20.28 -11.50
N SER A 12 6.33 21.10 -12.52
CA SER A 12 6.30 22.56 -12.40
C SER A 12 5.26 23.12 -13.35
N VAL A 13 4.45 24.05 -12.85
CA VAL A 13 3.46 24.75 -13.67
C VAL A 13 4.11 26.05 -14.14
N ARG A 14 4.16 26.25 -15.45
CA ARG A 14 4.57 27.50 -16.10
C ARG A 14 3.33 28.18 -16.64
N ILE A 15 3.24 29.48 -16.43
CA ILE A 15 2.10 30.28 -16.89
C ILE A 15 2.63 31.31 -17.87
N CYS A 16 2.09 31.32 -19.09
CA CYS A 16 2.42 32.36 -20.05
C CYS A 16 1.81 33.68 -19.58
N SER A 17 2.65 34.68 -19.32
CA SER A 17 2.19 36.01 -18.85
C SER A 17 1.36 36.79 -19.88
N VAL A 18 1.42 36.39 -21.14
CA VAL A 18 0.71 37.05 -22.25
C VAL A 18 -0.68 36.45 -22.46
N CYS A 19 -0.80 35.12 -22.51
CA CYS A 19 -2.07 34.44 -22.82
C CYS A 19 -2.66 33.62 -21.66
N ASN A 20 -2.02 33.60 -20.49
CA ASN A 20 -2.41 32.83 -19.30
C ASN A 20 -2.57 31.30 -19.51
N HIS A 21 -2.04 30.77 -20.61
CA HIS A 21 -1.95 29.32 -20.80
C HIS A 21 -1.05 28.70 -19.73
N LYS A 22 -1.46 27.55 -19.20
CA LYS A 22 -0.73 26.83 -18.15
C LYS A 22 -0.13 25.56 -18.75
N ASP A 23 1.19 25.52 -18.78
CA ASP A 23 1.95 24.35 -19.19
C ASP A 23 2.44 23.61 -17.96
N VAL A 24 2.14 22.31 -17.89
CA VAL A 24 2.64 21.43 -16.84
C VAL A 24 3.89 20.73 -17.38
N VAL A 25 5.03 21.00 -16.76
CA VAL A 25 6.29 20.36 -17.08
C VAL A 25 6.62 19.33 -16.01
N THR A 26 6.44 18.06 -16.35
CA THR A 26 6.75 16.92 -15.49
C THR A 26 8.21 16.50 -15.67
N LYS A 27 8.86 16.11 -14.58
CA LYS A 27 10.23 15.59 -14.56
C LYS A 27 10.19 14.10 -14.25
N GLU A 28 10.06 13.31 -15.31
CA GLU A 28 10.02 11.85 -15.26
C GLU A 28 11.22 11.28 -14.48
N GLY A 29 10.96 10.26 -13.65
CA GLY A 29 12.00 9.55 -12.91
C GLY A 29 12.41 10.21 -11.60
N THR A 30 11.60 11.15 -11.10
CA THR A 30 11.82 11.81 -9.80
C THR A 30 10.95 11.23 -8.69
N LYS A 31 9.96 10.38 -9.02
CA LYS A 31 9.18 9.64 -8.02
C LYS A 31 10.10 8.97 -6.99
N LEU A 32 9.80 9.18 -5.71
CA LEU A 32 10.57 8.64 -4.59
C LEU A 32 10.41 7.11 -4.47
N GLY A 33 9.32 6.58 -5.02
CA GLY A 33 8.91 5.20 -4.81
C GLY A 33 8.44 4.96 -3.37
N HIS A 34 7.74 3.84 -3.17
CA HIS A 34 7.29 3.48 -1.83
C HIS A 34 8.33 2.61 -1.11
N SER A 35 8.77 3.06 0.06
CA SER A 35 9.53 2.24 1.01
C SER A 35 8.57 1.57 2.00
N TYR A 36 8.03 0.40 1.62
CA TYR A 36 7.08 -0.31 2.47
C TYR A 36 7.78 -1.19 3.52
N THR A 37 7.59 -0.83 4.79
CA THR A 37 7.92 -1.70 5.93
C THR A 37 6.80 -2.72 6.14
N LYS A 38 7.14 -4.01 6.21
CA LYS A 38 6.17 -5.10 6.40
C LYS A 38 6.05 -5.48 7.88
N THR A 39 4.82 -5.57 8.38
CA THR A 39 4.49 -6.09 9.69
C THR A 39 3.55 -7.27 9.52
N VAL A 40 4.03 -8.47 9.85
CA VAL A 40 3.25 -9.71 9.70
C VAL A 40 2.65 -10.07 11.04
N VAL A 41 1.32 -10.11 11.11
CA VAL A 41 0.57 -10.64 12.24
C VAL A 41 0.21 -12.08 11.94
N ALA A 42 0.73 -13.00 12.74
CA ALA A 42 0.50 -14.43 12.57
C ALA A 42 -0.99 -14.78 12.75
N PRO A 43 -1.56 -15.67 11.93
CA PRO A 43 -2.91 -16.18 12.14
C PRO A 43 -2.99 -17.02 13.42
N THR A 44 -4.14 -16.99 14.08
CA THR A 44 -4.47 -17.90 15.20
C THR A 44 -5.51 -18.92 14.77
N CYS A 45 -5.85 -19.90 15.63
CA CYS A 45 -6.87 -20.91 15.34
C CYS A 45 -8.30 -20.32 15.19
N THR A 46 -8.51 -19.09 15.69
CA THR A 46 -9.80 -18.40 15.71
C THR A 46 -9.79 -17.12 14.87
N GLU A 47 -8.63 -16.51 14.64
CA GLU A 47 -8.50 -15.22 13.94
C GLU A 47 -7.59 -15.30 12.71
N GLN A 48 -7.95 -14.52 11.69
CA GLN A 48 -7.17 -14.42 10.46
C GLN A 48 -5.90 -13.60 10.69
N GLY A 49 -4.77 -14.12 10.21
CA GLY A 49 -3.51 -13.36 10.14
C GLY A 49 -3.54 -12.35 9.00
N TYR A 50 -2.78 -11.27 9.14
CA TYR A 50 -2.71 -10.19 8.15
C TYR A 50 -1.32 -9.57 8.12
N THR A 51 -0.95 -9.02 6.97
CA THR A 51 0.29 -8.29 6.78
C THR A 51 -0.05 -6.83 6.50
N ILE A 52 0.52 -5.93 7.30
CA ILE A 52 0.45 -4.49 7.08
C ILE A 52 1.73 -4.07 6.36
N TYR A 53 1.59 -3.32 5.27
CA TYR A 53 2.65 -2.65 4.56
C TYR A 53 2.50 -1.15 4.81
N LYS A 54 3.43 -0.54 5.53
CA LYS A 54 3.39 0.89 5.82
C LYS A 54 4.56 1.58 5.12
N CYS A 55 4.27 2.59 4.31
CA CYS A 55 5.28 3.44 3.72
C CYS A 55 5.71 4.49 4.75
N GLU A 56 6.99 4.53 5.10
CA GLU A 56 7.51 5.53 6.04
C GLU A 56 7.65 6.91 5.39
N THR A 57 7.81 6.95 4.06
CA THR A 57 8.02 8.18 3.30
C THR A 57 6.74 8.99 3.09
N CYS A 58 5.60 8.33 2.82
CA CYS A 58 4.31 9.02 2.59
C CYS A 58 3.22 8.67 3.61
N GLY A 59 3.44 7.70 4.49
CA GLY A 59 2.44 7.24 5.46
C GLY A 59 1.39 6.27 4.88
N ASP A 60 1.45 5.92 3.60
CA ASP A 60 0.50 4.97 2.99
C ASP A 60 0.53 3.61 3.69
N THR A 61 -0.65 3.10 4.05
CA THR A 61 -0.81 1.77 4.65
C THR A 61 -1.63 0.86 3.74
N LYS A 62 -1.08 -0.30 3.41
CA LYS A 62 -1.78 -1.38 2.70
C LYS A 62 -1.87 -2.60 3.59
N THR A 63 -3.05 -3.11 3.84
CA THR A 63 -3.24 -4.33 4.65
C THR A 63 -3.67 -5.47 3.74
N SER A 64 -2.87 -6.52 3.68
CA SER A 64 -3.22 -7.76 2.99
C SER A 64 -3.59 -8.85 3.99
N ARG A 65 -4.81 -9.35 3.88
CA ARG A 65 -5.26 -10.51 4.68
C ARG A 65 -4.83 -11.78 3.97
N PHE A 66 -3.81 -12.46 4.49
CA PHE A 66 -3.37 -13.72 3.94
C PHE A 66 -3.98 -14.86 4.76
N CYS A 67 -5.02 -15.49 4.21
CA CYS A 67 -5.61 -16.68 4.79
C CYS A 67 -4.63 -17.86 4.66
N LYS A 68 -3.86 -18.13 5.73
CA LYS A 68 -3.27 -19.44 5.97
C LYS A 68 -3.90 -20.13 7.17
N CYS A 69 -5.20 -19.96 7.38
CA CYS A 69 -5.94 -21.06 7.97
C CYS A 69 -6.11 -22.10 6.86
N LYS A 70 -5.09 -22.95 6.67
CA LYS A 70 -5.35 -24.30 6.16
C LYS A 70 -6.17 -25.01 7.23
N ARG A 71 -7.45 -24.64 7.36
CA ARG A 71 -8.53 -25.51 7.83
C ARG A 71 -8.75 -26.64 6.80
N SER A 72 -7.70 -27.07 6.10
CA SER A 72 -7.74 -28.18 5.17
C SER A 72 -7.49 -29.45 5.99
N ARG A 73 -8.61 -30.07 6.41
CA ARG A 73 -8.78 -31.51 6.67
C ARG A 73 -8.90 -32.02 8.12
N PHE A 74 -9.03 -31.21 9.18
CA PHE A 74 -9.19 -31.76 10.55
C PHE A 74 -10.26 -31.14 11.47
N PHE A 75 -11.23 -30.37 10.95
CA PHE A 75 -12.44 -29.99 11.72
C PHE A 75 -13.63 -30.92 11.42
N LYS A 76 -13.38 -32.24 11.39
CA LYS A 76 -14.41 -33.29 11.39
C LYS A 76 -14.13 -34.40 12.41
N GLN A 77 -13.43 -34.13 13.51
CA GLN A 77 -13.30 -35.11 14.61
C GLN A 77 -13.27 -34.49 16.01
N ARG A 78 -14.10 -33.48 16.29
CA ARG A 78 -14.40 -33.14 17.70
C ARG A 78 -15.67 -32.32 17.93
N TYR A 79 -16.68 -32.48 17.08
CA TYR A 79 -18.03 -32.49 17.63
C TYR A 79 -18.18 -33.87 18.28
N ASN A 80 -18.04 -33.91 19.60
CA ASN A 80 -18.55 -35.02 20.39
C ASN A 80 -20.05 -35.11 20.08
N PHE A 81 -20.43 -36.05 19.22
CA PHE A 81 -21.75 -36.66 19.33
C PHE A 81 -21.64 -37.56 20.57
N VAL A 82 -22.17 -37.05 21.69
CA VAL A 82 -22.64 -37.90 22.78
C VAL A 82 -23.75 -38.79 22.22
#